data_AF-A0A2S6UTW2-F1
#
_entry.id   AF-A0A2S6UTW2-F1
#
_cell.length_a   1.000
_cell.length_b   1.000
_cell.length_c   1.000
_cell.angle_alpha   90.00
_cell.angle_beta   90.00
_cell.angle_gamma   90.00
#
_symmetry.space_group_name_H-M   'P 1'
#
loop_
_entity.id
_entity.type
_entity.pdbx_description
1 polymer ?
#
loop_
_entity_poly.entity_id
_entity_poly.type
_entity_poly.pdbx_seq_one_letter_code
_entity_poly.pdbx_strand_id
1 'polypeptide(L)' 'QIIEKFDSLKNYNFAGRKGLERLLKARGIRYITYKDWKRLDFLEVKNAIGLAPRRKFVTVKEMLDALDS' A
#
# COMPACT_ATOMS: atom_id res chain seq x y z
N GLN A 1 7.09 -28.14 19.50
CA GLN A 1 7.01 -28.09 18.02
C GLN A 1 6.76 -26.69 17.42
N ILE A 2 5.65 -25.96 17.70
CA ILE A 2 5.46 -24.62 17.10
C ILE A 2 6.47 -23.58 17.64
N ILE A 3 6.72 -23.59 18.95
CA ILE A 3 7.60 -22.61 19.62
C ILE A 3 9.06 -22.77 19.18
N GLU A 4 9.57 -24.00 19.09
CA GLU A 4 10.94 -24.30 18.62
C GLU A 4 11.20 -23.82 17.19
N LYS A 5 10.16 -23.81 16.35
CA LYS A 5 10.24 -23.36 14.96
C LYS A 5 10.44 -21.85 14.85
N PHE A 6 9.82 -21.06 15.74
CA PHE A 6 10.03 -19.61 15.79
C PHE A 6 11.42 -19.23 16.30
N ASP A 7 11.96 -19.96 17.27
CA ASP A 7 13.33 -19.73 17.74
C ASP A 7 14.38 -20.03 16.67
N SER A 8 14.16 -21.06 15.84
CA SER A 8 15.04 -21.34 14.69
C SER A 8 15.04 -20.25 13.61
N LEU A 9 13.99 -19.41 13.56
CA LEU A 9 13.89 -18.28 12.62
C LEU A 9 14.57 -17.01 13.12
N LYS A 10 14.92 -16.92 14.42
CA LYS A 10 15.59 -15.74 14.99
C LYS A 10 17.00 -15.51 14.41
N ASN A 11 17.62 -16.56 13.86
CA ASN A 11 18.97 -16.49 13.29
C ASN A 11 18.99 -16.14 11.79
N TYR A 12 17.84 -15.92 11.16
CA TYR A 12 17.78 -15.55 9.75
C TYR A 12 17.76 -14.02 9.58
N ASN A 13 18.76 -13.51 8.85
CA ASN A 13 18.80 -12.11 8.43
C ASN A 13 17.85 -11.87 7.23
N PHE A 14 16.55 -11.89 7.48
CA PHE A 14 15.57 -11.57 6.46
C PHE A 14 15.58 -10.07 6.17
N ALA A 15 15.78 -9.69 4.91
CA ALA A 15 15.73 -8.29 4.50
C ALA A 15 14.34 -7.63 4.66
N GLY A 16 13.32 -8.40 5.04
CA GLY A 16 11.97 -7.94 5.37
C GLY A 16 11.37 -7.05 4.27
N ARG A 17 10.80 -5.91 4.68
CA ARG A 17 10.21 -4.91 3.77
C ARG A 17 11.18 -4.49 2.66
N LYS A 18 12.45 -4.23 2.98
CA LYS A 18 13.45 -3.82 1.97
C LYS A 18 13.68 -4.92 0.93
N GLY A 19 13.62 -6.20 1.35
CA GLY A 19 13.68 -7.34 0.44
C GLY A 19 12.48 -7.39 -0.51
N LEU A 20 11.28 -7.21 0.03
CA LEU A 20 10.04 -7.17 -0.75
C LEU A 20 10.03 -5.99 -1.75
N GLU A 21 10.39 -4.78 -1.32
CA GLU A 21 10.43 -3.60 -2.19
C GLU A 21 11.40 -3.80 -3.37
N ARG A 22 12.56 -4.42 -3.14
CA ARG A 22 13.48 -4.78 -4.23
C ARG A 22 12.87 -5.76 -5.21
N LEU A 23 12.17 -6.80 -4.72
CA LEU A 23 11.52 -7.80 -5.57
C LEU A 23 10.38 -7.21 -6.40
N LEU A 24 9.57 -6.34 -5.80
CA LEU A 24 8.49 -5.65 -6.51
C LEU A 24 9.04 -4.74 -7.60
N LYS A 25 10.09 -3.96 -7.28
CA LYS A 25 10.79 -3.12 -8.26
C LYS A 25 11.39 -3.94 -9.40
N ALA A 26 12.08 -5.03 -9.09
CA ALA A 26 12.68 -5.91 -10.10
C ALA A 26 11.63 -6.54 -11.04
N ARG A 27 10.39 -6.72 -10.58
CA ARG A 27 9.27 -7.24 -11.38
C ARG A 27 8.43 -6.14 -12.05
N GLY A 28 8.77 -4.87 -11.88
CA GLY A 28 7.96 -3.76 -12.38
C GLY A 28 6.56 -3.67 -11.76
N ILE A 29 6.37 -4.23 -10.56
CA ILE A 29 5.08 -4.22 -9.87
C ILE A 29 4.94 -2.92 -9.08
N ARG A 30 3.95 -2.11 -9.44
CA ARG A 30 3.53 -0.96 -8.63
C ARG A 30 2.84 -1.45 -7.36
N TYR A 31 3.25 -0.89 -6.22
CA TYR A 31 2.55 -1.04 -4.95
C TYR A 31 2.20 0.35 -4.41
N ILE A 32 1.18 0.41 -3.57
CA ILE A 32 0.81 1.63 -2.85
C ILE A 32 1.29 1.56 -1.42
N THR A 33 1.79 2.68 -0.92
CA THR A 33 2.15 2.86 0.48
C THR A 33 0.96 3.37 1.29
N TYR A 34 1.07 3.33 2.62
CA TYR A 34 0.10 3.99 3.49
C TYR A 34 -0.04 5.49 3.21
N LYS A 35 1.06 6.16 2.83
CA LYS A 35 1.06 7.58 2.47
C LYS A 35 0.22 7.83 1.21
N ASP A 36 0.34 6.95 0.21
CA ASP A 36 -0.46 7.02 -1.01
C ASP A 36 -1.94 6.83 -0.70
N TRP A 37 -2.27 5.84 0.16
CA TRP A 37 -3.65 5.66 0.62
C TRP A 37 -4.19 6.89 1.37
N LYS A 38 -3.39 7.51 2.25
CA LYS A 38 -3.78 8.75 2.94
C LYS A 38 -4.00 9.92 1.96
N ARG A 39 -3.24 9.96 0.87
CA ARG A 39 -3.45 10.95 -0.20
C ARG A 39 -4.79 10.72 -0.91
N LEU A 40 -5.10 9.49 -1.28
CA LEU A 40 -6.40 9.13 -1.87
C LEU A 40 -7.55 9.48 -0.93
N ASP A 41 -7.45 9.10 0.34
CA ASP A 41 -8.42 9.40 1.39
C ASP A 41 -8.74 10.91 1.48
N PHE A 42 -7.71 11.75 1.44
CA PHE A 42 -7.87 13.21 1.39
C PHE A 42 -8.57 13.68 0.11
N LEU A 43 -8.21 13.13 -1.05
CA LEU A 43 -8.81 13.50 -2.33
C LEU A 43 -10.29 13.08 -2.41
N GLU A 44 -10.66 11.93 -1.87
CA GLU A 44 -12.06 11.48 -1.80
C GLU A 44 -12.94 12.42 -0.97
N VAL A 45 -12.42 12.88 0.17
CA VAL A 45 -13.11 13.86 1.03
C VAL A 45 -13.19 15.22 0.33
N LYS A 46 -12.10 15.67 -0.29
CA LYS A 46 -12.06 16.94 -1.04
C LYS A 46 -13.05 16.96 -2.21
N ASN A 47 -13.25 15.82 -2.87
CA ASN A 47 -14.14 15.66 -4.02
C ASN A 47 -15.59 15.33 -3.64
N ALA A 48 -15.94 15.39 -2.36
CA ALA A 48 -17.31 15.26 -1.89
C ALA A 48 -18.23 16.33 -2.50
N ILE A 49 -19.50 15.98 -2.74
CA ILE A 49 -20.53 16.88 -3.25
C ILE A 49 -21.73 16.85 -2.30
N GLY A 50 -22.28 18.02 -1.99
CA GLY A 50 -23.43 18.15 -1.10
C GLY A 50 -23.13 17.67 0.32
N LEU A 51 -23.99 16.82 0.87
CA LEU A 51 -23.85 16.27 2.22
C LEU A 51 -23.05 14.95 2.26
N ALA A 52 -22.57 14.45 1.11
CA ALA A 52 -21.83 13.20 1.09
C ALA A 52 -20.48 13.38 1.82
N PRO A 53 -20.09 12.46 2.73
CA PRO A 53 -18.84 12.59 3.48
C PRO A 53 -17.58 12.41 2.61
N ARG A 54 -17.72 11.73 1.47
CA ARG A 54 -16.68 11.56 0.45
C ARG A 54 -17.26 11.08 -0.87
N ARG A 55 -16.53 11.33 -1.95
CA ARG A 55 -16.71 10.67 -3.24
C ARG A 55 -15.58 9.66 -3.44
N LYS A 56 -15.90 8.37 -3.40
CA LYS A 56 -14.90 7.31 -3.58
C LYS A 56 -14.41 7.23 -5.02
N PHE A 57 -13.13 6.88 -5.19
CA PHE A 57 -12.65 6.34 -6.45
C PHE A 57 -13.15 4.90 -6.57
N VAL A 58 -13.82 4.56 -7.67
CA VAL A 58 -14.48 3.24 -7.83
C VAL A 58 -13.76 2.35 -8.81
N THR A 59 -12.76 2.88 -9.51
CA THR A 59 -11.89 2.10 -10.39
C THR A 59 -10.42 2.22 -9.97
N VAL A 60 -9.65 1.18 -10.25
CA VAL A 60 -8.20 1.19 -10.03
C VAL A 60 -7.55 2.31 -10.86
N LYS A 61 -8.00 2.51 -12.10
CA LYS A 61 -7.46 3.56 -12.97
C LYS A 61 -7.61 4.95 -12.33
N GLU A 62 -8.80 5.29 -11.82
CA GLU A 62 -9.01 6.57 -11.14
C GLU A 62 -8.13 6.73 -9.90
N MET A 63 -7.94 5.66 -9.11
CA MET A 63 -7.04 5.71 -7.95
C MET A 63 -5.58 5.98 -8.37
N LEU A 64 -5.11 5.34 -9.44
CA LEU A 64 -3.74 5.52 -9.92
C LEU A 64 -3.55 6.91 -10.56
N ASP A 65 -4.48 7.35 -11.39
CA ASP A 65 -4.45 8.68 -12.02
C ASP A 65 -4.42 9.79 -10.95
N ALA A 66 -5.19 9.64 -9.87
CA ALA A 66 -5.21 10.59 -8.76
C ALA A 66 -3.92 10.65 -7.92
N LEU A 67 -3.08 9.61 -8.00
CA LEU A 67 -1.77 9.56 -7.34
C LEU A 67 -0.63 10.06 -8.24
N ASP A 68 -0.82 10.01 -9.56
CA ASP A 68 0.19 10.37 -10.55
C ASP A 68 0.11 11.85 -10.99
N SER A 69 -0.96 12.55 -10.60
CA SER A 69 -1.20 14.00 -10.83
C SER A 69 -0.57 14.89 -9.77
#